data_AF-A0A916D496-F1
#
_entry.id   AF-A0A916D496-F1
#
_cell.length_a   1.000
_cell.length_b   1.000
_cell.length_c   1.000
_cell.angle_alpha   90.00
_cell.angle_beta   90.00
_cell.angle_gamma   90.00
#
_symmetry.space_group_name_H-M   'P 1'
#
loop_
_entity.id
_entity.type
_entity.pdbx_description
1 polymer ?
#
loop_
_entity_poly.entity_id
_entity_poly.type
_entity_poly.pdbx_seq_one_letter_code
_entity_poly.pdbx_strand_id
1 'polypeptide(L)'
;MTWTNRPPRLHNAPMALALRTATPPGFASIAPDAAGMPLYRAVRRALLKAIEDGALAPGAALPNETELAAAFDVAIGTLRRAVDDLVAEHILVRRQGRGTFVATHTRDRFLFQFFHVERSDGLRDAPDVELLSFERVRMDEESAAALSTRAGTPAFRIENRLK
;
A
#
# COMPACT_ATOMS: atom_id res chain seq x y z
N MET A 1 59.59 -21.76 17.95
CA MET A 1 58.64 -22.85 18.27
C MET A 1 57.24 -22.26 18.27
N THR A 2 56.56 -22.37 17.14
CA THR A 2 55.25 -21.79 16.86
C THR A 2 54.16 -22.83 17.13
N TRP A 3 53.30 -22.59 18.11
CA TRP A 3 52.17 -23.46 18.42
C TRP A 3 50.88 -22.79 17.91
N THR A 4 50.29 -23.38 16.88
CA THR A 4 49.11 -22.89 16.16
C THR A 4 47.84 -23.46 16.80
N ASN A 5 47.01 -22.61 17.40
CA ASN A 5 45.72 -23.04 17.96
C ASN A 5 44.66 -23.10 16.84
N ARG A 6 44.15 -24.29 16.55
CA ARG A 6 43.07 -24.56 15.58
C ARG A 6 41.81 -24.96 16.37
N PRO A 7 40.68 -24.23 16.29
CA PRO A 7 39.47 -24.63 16.99
C PRO A 7 38.80 -25.86 16.35
N PRO A 8 38.03 -26.66 17.12
CA PRO A 8 37.43 -27.90 16.63
C PRO A 8 36.21 -27.65 15.74
N ARG A 9 35.99 -28.56 14.79
CA ARG A 9 34.84 -28.58 13.87
C ARG A 9 33.55 -28.85 14.66
N LEU A 10 32.57 -27.95 14.59
CA LEU A 10 31.22 -28.23 15.03
C LEU A 10 30.46 -28.99 13.93
N HIS A 11 29.92 -30.13 14.36
CA HIS A 11 29.13 -31.07 13.60
C HIS A 11 27.77 -30.47 13.27
N ASN A 12 27.35 -30.60 12.02
CA ASN A 12 26.05 -30.23 11.51
C ASN A 12 25.00 -31.25 12.00
N ALA A 13 23.91 -30.79 12.64
CA ALA A 13 22.68 -31.55 12.86
C ALA A 13 21.48 -30.59 13.03
N PRO A 14 20.25 -30.98 12.60
CA PRO A 14 19.28 -30.06 12.04
C PRO A 14 18.33 -29.44 13.09
N MET A 15 18.11 -28.12 13.00
CA MET A 15 16.99 -27.44 13.66
C MET A 15 15.69 -27.71 12.87
N ALA A 16 14.98 -28.77 13.24
CA ALA A 16 13.60 -28.97 12.83
C ALA A 16 12.66 -28.12 13.71
N LEU A 17 12.10 -27.09 13.08
CA LEU A 17 10.69 -26.71 13.11
C LEU A 17 9.95 -26.64 14.46
N ALA A 18 9.70 -25.41 14.91
CA ALA A 18 8.45 -25.06 15.58
C ALA A 18 8.04 -23.64 15.17
N LEU A 19 7.62 -23.47 13.90
CA LEU A 19 6.85 -22.31 13.48
C LEU A 19 5.47 -22.42 14.15
N ARG A 20 5.34 -21.84 15.34
CA ARG A 20 4.02 -21.48 15.89
C ARG A 20 3.44 -20.44 14.95
N THR A 21 2.46 -20.82 14.13
CA THR A 21 1.64 -19.90 13.34
C THR A 21 0.82 -19.06 14.30
N ALA A 22 1.35 -17.92 14.72
CA ALA A 22 0.57 -16.91 15.39
C ALA A 22 -0.39 -16.33 14.36
N THR A 23 -1.67 -16.68 14.45
CA THR A 23 -2.75 -15.97 13.76
C THR A 23 -2.58 -14.48 14.07
N PRO A 24 -2.37 -13.61 13.07
CA PRO A 24 -2.31 -12.19 13.33
C PRO A 24 -3.64 -11.74 13.95
N PRO A 25 -3.63 -10.99 15.07
CA PRO A 25 -4.86 -10.53 15.69
C PRO A 25 -5.61 -9.61 14.71
N GLY A 26 -6.85 -9.94 14.38
CA GLY A 26 -7.74 -9.08 13.58
C GLY A 26 -8.55 -9.77 12.47
N PHE A 27 -8.27 -11.04 12.15
CA PHE A 27 -9.01 -11.78 11.12
C PHE A 27 -9.94 -12.81 11.74
N ALA A 28 -11.25 -12.59 11.60
CA ALA A 28 -12.30 -13.49 12.08
C ALA A 28 -12.99 -14.19 10.89
N SER A 29 -13.53 -15.38 11.12
CA SER A 29 -14.27 -16.15 10.10
C SER A 29 -15.38 -15.31 9.46
N ILE A 30 -15.50 -15.43 8.14
CA ILE A 30 -16.45 -14.66 7.34
C ILE A 30 -17.54 -15.58 6.85
N ALA A 31 -18.73 -15.45 7.43
CA ALA A 31 -19.90 -16.15 6.96
C ALA A 31 -20.47 -15.49 5.68
N PRO A 32 -21.03 -16.28 4.75
CA PRO A 32 -21.84 -15.73 3.66
C PRO A 32 -23.04 -14.99 4.24
N ASP A 33 -23.25 -13.76 3.77
CA ASP A 33 -24.38 -12.94 4.21
C ASP A 33 -25.69 -13.48 3.61
N ALA A 34 -26.73 -13.61 4.45
CA ALA A 34 -28.07 -13.97 4.00
C ALA A 34 -28.64 -12.98 2.97
N ALA A 35 -28.13 -11.75 2.95
CA ALA A 35 -28.48 -10.71 1.98
C ALA A 35 -27.81 -10.87 0.59
N GLY A 36 -27.06 -11.96 0.34
CA GLY A 36 -26.54 -12.30 -0.99
C GLY A 36 -25.26 -11.55 -1.39
N MET A 37 -24.53 -10.95 -0.44
CA MET A 37 -23.24 -10.34 -0.74
C MET A 37 -22.22 -11.43 -1.13
N PRO A 38 -21.50 -11.29 -2.27
CA PRO A 38 -20.46 -12.23 -2.63
C PRO A 38 -19.37 -12.31 -1.57
N LEU A 39 -18.96 -13.53 -1.21
CA LEU A 39 -18.03 -13.79 -0.10
C LEU A 39 -16.69 -13.03 -0.24
N TYR A 40 -16.17 -12.89 -1.47
CA TYR A 40 -14.93 -12.13 -1.71
C TYR A 40 -15.06 -10.64 -1.33
N ARG A 41 -16.26 -10.03 -1.44
CA ARG A 41 -16.47 -8.64 -1.03
C ARG A 41 -16.47 -8.50 0.49
N ALA A 42 -16.98 -9.50 1.21
CA ALA A 42 -16.91 -9.54 2.65
C ALA A 42 -15.45 -9.67 3.14
N VAL A 43 -14.66 -10.53 2.49
CA VAL A 43 -13.20 -10.65 2.73
C VAL A 43 -12.49 -9.32 2.44
N ARG A 44 -12.78 -8.68 1.31
CA ARG A 44 -12.24 -7.36 0.94
C ARG A 44 -12.52 -6.32 2.03
N ARG A 45 -13.76 -6.26 2.52
CA ARG A 45 -14.18 -5.33 3.59
C ARG A 45 -13.44 -5.60 4.90
N ALA A 46 -13.27 -6.87 5.29
CA ALA A 46 -12.55 -7.24 6.50
C ALA A 46 -11.05 -6.88 6.41
N LEU A 47 -10.41 -7.14 5.27
CA LEU A 47 -9.02 -6.74 5.02
C LEU A 47 -8.85 -5.22 5.09
N LEU A 48 -9.76 -4.46 4.46
CA LEU A 48 -9.71 -3.01 4.49
C LEU A 48 -9.86 -2.48 5.92
N LYS A 49 -10.81 -3.02 6.69
CA LYS A 49 -11.01 -2.67 8.08
C LYS A 49 -9.77 -2.97 8.94
N ALA A 50 -9.09 -4.09 8.72
CA ALA A 50 -7.85 -4.40 9.43
C ALA A 50 -6.70 -3.43 9.13
N ILE A 51 -6.66 -2.87 7.91
CA ILE A 51 -5.72 -1.81 7.53
C ILE A 51 -6.11 -0.49 8.22
N GLU A 52 -7.40 -0.12 8.18
CA GLU A 52 -7.93 1.10 8.82
C GLU A 52 -7.73 1.10 10.34
N ASP A 53 -7.97 -0.03 10.99
CA ASP A 53 -7.80 -0.22 12.43
C ASP A 53 -6.31 -0.33 12.83
N GLY A 54 -5.38 -0.33 11.85
CA GLY A 54 -3.93 -0.36 12.07
C GLY A 54 -3.35 -1.73 12.40
N ALA A 55 -4.15 -2.80 12.37
CA ALA A 55 -3.66 -4.17 12.52
C ALA A 55 -2.69 -4.56 11.40
N LEU A 56 -2.88 -3.99 10.20
CA LEU A 56 -1.93 -4.04 9.09
C LEU A 56 -1.40 -2.62 8.80
N ALA A 57 -0.22 -2.31 9.32
CA ALA A 57 0.41 -1.00 9.12
C ALA A 57 0.79 -0.75 7.64
N PRO A 58 0.83 0.52 7.18
CA PRO A 58 1.34 0.87 5.86
C PRO A 58 2.75 0.31 5.62
N GLY A 59 2.96 -0.32 4.46
CA GLY A 59 4.23 -0.99 4.13
C GLY A 59 4.44 -2.37 4.74
N ALA A 60 3.55 -2.81 5.65
CA ALA A 60 3.61 -4.17 6.19
C ALA A 60 3.31 -5.20 5.10
N ALA A 61 3.98 -6.35 5.18
CA ALA A 61 3.67 -7.50 4.36
C ALA A 61 2.34 -8.12 4.83
N LEU A 62 1.48 -8.50 3.89
CA LEU A 62 0.38 -9.38 4.20
C LEU A 62 0.93 -10.76 4.58
N PRO A 63 0.26 -11.47 5.50
CA PRO A 63 0.49 -12.89 5.73
C PRO A 63 0.37 -13.70 4.44
N ASN A 64 0.80 -14.96 4.49
CA ASN A 64 0.64 -15.86 3.36
C ASN A 64 -0.85 -16.04 3.02
N GLU A 65 -1.19 -16.12 1.73
CA GLU A 65 -2.56 -16.32 1.26
C GLU A 65 -3.22 -17.55 1.91
N THR A 66 -2.47 -18.64 2.09
CA THR A 66 -2.99 -19.85 2.73
C THR A 66 -3.35 -19.61 4.19
N GLU A 67 -2.53 -18.84 4.92
CA GLU A 67 -2.78 -18.52 6.34
C GLU A 67 -3.97 -17.57 6.50
N LEU A 68 -4.03 -16.53 5.65
CA LEU A 68 -5.16 -15.61 5.61
C LEU A 68 -6.48 -16.30 5.23
N ALA A 69 -6.44 -17.21 4.25
CA ALA A 69 -7.62 -17.96 3.83
C ALA A 69 -8.13 -18.86 4.95
N ALA A 70 -7.22 -19.52 5.68
CA ALA A 70 -7.57 -20.30 6.87
C ALA A 70 -8.13 -19.42 8.00
N ALA A 71 -7.54 -18.24 8.25
CA ALA A 71 -8.01 -17.33 9.30
C ALA A 71 -9.42 -16.78 9.02
N PHE A 72 -9.73 -16.50 7.75
CA PHE A 72 -11.05 -16.05 7.33
C PHE A 72 -12.05 -17.18 7.08
N ASP A 73 -11.60 -18.43 7.12
CA ASP A 73 -12.39 -19.62 6.77
C ASP A 73 -13.01 -19.54 5.36
N VAL A 74 -12.17 -19.22 4.37
CA VAL A 74 -12.59 -19.08 2.97
C VAL A 74 -11.66 -19.85 2.02
N ALA A 75 -12.16 -20.17 0.83
CA ALA A 75 -11.32 -20.72 -0.23
C ALA A 75 -10.24 -19.71 -0.67
N ILE A 76 -9.02 -20.19 -0.96
CA ILE A 76 -7.90 -19.36 -1.42
C ILE A 76 -8.28 -18.52 -2.65
N GLY A 77 -9.06 -19.06 -3.58
CA GLY A 77 -9.52 -18.32 -4.76
C GLY A 77 -10.37 -17.09 -4.40
N THR A 78 -11.19 -17.18 -3.36
CA THR A 78 -12.02 -16.07 -2.85
C THR A 78 -11.16 -15.00 -2.21
N LEU A 79 -10.16 -15.39 -1.42
CA LEU A 79 -9.18 -14.46 -0.86
C LEU A 79 -8.39 -13.75 -1.96
N ARG A 80 -7.88 -14.50 -2.95
CA ARG A 80 -7.13 -13.96 -4.08
C ARG A 80 -7.90 -12.88 -4.82
N ARG A 81 -9.18 -13.14 -5.12
CA ARG A 81 -10.06 -12.15 -5.75
C ARG A 81 -10.21 -10.88 -4.90
N ALA A 82 -10.39 -11.03 -3.59
CA ALA A 82 -10.50 -9.89 -2.69
C ALA A 82 -9.19 -9.07 -2.64
N VAL A 83 -8.04 -9.75 -2.63
CA VAL A 83 -6.71 -9.12 -2.68
C VAL A 83 -6.49 -8.44 -4.02
N ASP A 84 -6.88 -9.07 -5.14
CA ASP A 84 -6.75 -8.51 -6.49
C ASP A 84 -7.54 -7.21 -6.63
N ASP A 85 -8.75 -7.13 -6.08
CA ASP A 85 -9.54 -5.89 -6.05
C ASP A 85 -8.81 -4.78 -5.27
N LEU A 86 -8.26 -5.09 -4.09
CA LEU A 86 -7.49 -4.12 -3.29
C LEU A 86 -6.17 -3.70 -3.97
N VAL A 87 -5.57 -4.58 -4.77
CA VAL A 87 -4.40 -4.26 -5.60
C VAL A 87 -4.79 -3.35 -6.75
N ALA A 88 -5.92 -3.62 -7.41
CA ALA A 88 -6.46 -2.79 -8.48
C ALA A 88 -6.79 -1.36 -8.00
N GLU A 89 -7.24 -1.22 -6.75
CA GLU A 89 -7.48 0.06 -6.09
C GLU A 89 -6.21 0.67 -5.46
N HIS A 90 -5.05 0.05 -5.67
CA HIS A 90 -3.75 0.47 -5.14
C HIS A 90 -3.66 0.52 -3.60
N ILE A 91 -4.61 -0.05 -2.87
CA ILE A 91 -4.56 -0.19 -1.40
C ILE A 91 -3.50 -1.22 -1.01
N LEU A 92 -3.30 -2.23 -1.84
CA LEU A 92 -2.23 -3.21 -1.73
C LEU A 92 -1.29 -3.14 -2.94
N VAL A 93 -0.05 -3.61 -2.76
CA VAL A 93 0.95 -3.67 -3.83
C VAL A 93 1.60 -5.04 -3.84
N ARG A 94 1.57 -5.70 -5.00
CA ARG A 94 2.34 -6.94 -5.24
C ARG A 94 3.78 -6.60 -5.60
N ARG A 95 4.73 -7.23 -4.91
CA ARG A 95 6.16 -7.19 -5.22
C ARG A 95 6.59 -8.58 -5.64
N GLN A 96 6.97 -8.73 -6.92
CA GLN A 96 7.40 -10.01 -7.49
C GLN A 96 8.49 -10.67 -6.61
N GLY A 97 8.27 -11.95 -6.27
CA GLY A 97 9.16 -12.72 -5.39
C GLY A 97 9.20 -12.29 -3.92
N ARG A 98 8.46 -11.25 -3.51
CA ARG A 98 8.48 -10.70 -2.15
C ARG A 98 7.13 -10.72 -1.44
N GLY A 99 6.03 -10.92 -2.18
CA GLY A 99 4.67 -11.02 -1.63
C GLY A 99 3.84 -9.76 -1.85
N THR A 100 2.75 -9.64 -1.09
CA THR A 100 1.81 -8.52 -1.15
C THR A 100 1.98 -7.63 0.08
N PHE A 101 1.96 -6.32 -0.11
CA PHE A 101 2.23 -5.34 0.95
C PHE A 101 1.11 -4.30 1.00
N VAL A 102 0.80 -3.79 2.19
CA VAL A 102 -0.06 -2.62 2.35
C VAL A 102 0.62 -1.44 1.68
N ALA A 103 -0.10 -0.73 0.82
CA ALA A 103 0.44 0.43 0.16
C ALA A 103 0.90 1.48 1.17
N THR A 104 2.16 1.87 1.05
CA THR A 104 2.66 3.05 1.75
C THR A 104 2.33 4.26 0.90
N HIS A 105 1.63 5.21 1.51
CA HIS A 105 1.39 6.55 0.96
C HIS A 105 2.64 7.42 1.11
N THR A 106 3.81 6.90 0.73
CA THR A 106 5.05 7.69 0.71
C THR A 106 4.90 8.77 -0.37
N ARG A 107 5.46 9.97 -0.12
CA ARG A 107 5.43 11.11 -1.06
C ARG A 107 5.76 10.70 -2.50
N ASP A 108 6.65 9.72 -2.67
CA ASP A 108 7.02 9.13 -3.96
C ASP A 108 5.82 8.67 -4.78
N ARG A 109 4.84 7.97 -4.19
CA ARG A 109 3.70 7.44 -4.98
C ARG A 109 2.70 8.51 -5.39
N PHE A 110 2.50 9.54 -4.55
CA PHE A 110 1.63 10.67 -4.90
C PHE A 110 2.22 11.52 -6.03
N LEU A 111 3.55 11.69 -6.04
CA LEU A 111 4.25 12.48 -7.05
C LEU A 111 4.25 11.84 -8.45
N PHE A 112 4.04 10.53 -8.59
CA PHE A 112 4.04 9.88 -9.92
C PHE A 112 2.68 9.35 -10.38
N GLN A 113 1.70 9.22 -9.48
CA GLN A 113 0.36 8.75 -9.84
C GLN A 113 -0.58 9.89 -10.25
N PHE A 114 -0.42 11.08 -9.64
CA PHE A 114 -1.28 12.24 -9.92
C PHE A 114 -0.54 13.41 -10.58
N PHE A 115 0.78 13.48 -10.41
CA PHE A 115 1.61 14.49 -11.08
C PHE A 115 2.42 13.80 -12.19
N HIS A 116 2.18 14.16 -13.46
CA HIS A 116 3.10 13.84 -14.55
C HIS A 116 4.24 14.86 -14.57
N VAL A 117 4.99 14.95 -13.46
CA VAL A 117 6.22 15.74 -13.42
C VAL A 117 7.36 14.80 -13.77
N GLU A 118 7.78 14.87 -15.04
CA GLU A 118 8.95 14.16 -15.55
C GLU A 118 10.09 15.18 -15.67
N ARG A 119 11.23 14.89 -15.03
CA ARG A 119 12.44 15.69 -15.24
C ARG A 119 12.84 15.53 -16.71
N SER A 120 13.50 16.55 -17.27
CA SER A 120 13.92 16.54 -18.68
C SER A 120 14.86 15.39 -19.05
N ASP A 121 15.42 14.67 -18.08
CA ASP A 121 16.27 13.49 -18.23
C ASP A 121 15.50 12.15 -18.19
N GLY A 122 14.16 12.18 -18.09
CA GLY A 122 13.30 11.00 -18.06
C GLY A 122 13.30 10.25 -16.72
N LEU A 123 14.04 10.73 -15.72
CA LEU A 123 14.02 10.16 -14.38
C LEU A 123 12.81 10.68 -13.61
N ARG A 124 12.05 9.73 -13.07
CA ARG A 124 10.93 9.99 -12.16
C ARG A 124 11.47 10.09 -10.75
N ASP A 125 11.80 11.30 -10.33
CA ASP A 125 12.21 11.62 -8.96
C ASP A 125 11.28 12.66 -8.33
N ALA A 126 11.19 12.67 -7.01
CA ALA A 126 10.35 13.63 -6.31
C ALA A 126 10.89 15.05 -6.54
N PRO A 127 10.16 15.96 -7.22
CA PRO A 127 10.67 17.32 -7.44
C PRO A 127 10.85 18.02 -6.09
N ASP A 128 11.92 18.80 -5.96
CA ASP A 128 12.02 19.75 -4.86
C ASP A 128 11.09 20.93 -5.19
N VAL A 129 10.09 21.15 -4.35
CA VAL A 129 9.01 22.12 -4.58
C VAL A 129 9.27 23.34 -3.71
N GLU A 130 9.53 24.46 -4.36
CA GLU A 130 9.60 25.76 -3.71
C GLU A 130 8.32 26.54 -3.98
N LEU A 131 7.55 26.82 -2.92
CA LEU A 131 6.37 27.67 -2.99
C LEU A 131 6.80 29.11 -3.26
N LEU A 132 6.42 29.65 -4.43
CA LEU A 132 6.69 31.03 -4.81
C LEU A 132 5.62 31.97 -4.28
N SER A 133 4.34 31.61 -4.45
CA SER A 133 3.22 32.44 -4.00
C SER A 133 2.01 31.60 -3.57
N PHE A 134 1.29 32.09 -2.55
CA PHE A 134 0.03 31.53 -2.07
C PHE A 134 -0.92 32.65 -1.71
N GLU A 135 -1.93 32.88 -2.55
CA GLU A 135 -2.80 34.05 -2.40
C GLU A 135 -4.26 33.70 -2.66
N ARG A 136 -5.16 34.43 -1.98
CA ARG A 136 -6.59 34.37 -2.27
C ARG A 136 -6.92 35.33 -3.40
N VAL A 137 -7.43 34.79 -4.51
CA VAL A 137 -7.76 35.56 -5.71
C VAL A 137 -9.23 35.42 -6.08
N ARG A 138 -9.65 36.25 -7.03
CA ARG A 138 -10.89 36.06 -7.79
C ARG A 138 -10.51 35.37 -9.10
N MET A 139 -11.14 34.25 -9.43
CA MET A 139 -10.80 33.52 -10.67
C MET A 139 -11.05 34.40 -11.90
N ASP A 140 -10.06 34.43 -12.80
CA ASP A 140 -10.20 34.92 -14.17
C ASP A 140 -11.08 33.97 -15.01
N GLU A 141 -11.44 34.40 -16.22
CA GLU A 141 -12.33 33.64 -17.10
C GLU A 141 -11.72 32.30 -17.54
N GLU A 142 -10.42 32.27 -17.84
CA GLU A 142 -9.72 31.07 -18.31
C GLU A 142 -9.69 29.99 -17.22
N SER A 143 -9.27 30.37 -16.01
CA SER A 143 -9.23 29.47 -14.85
C SER A 143 -10.62 28.97 -14.46
N ALA A 144 -11.64 29.83 -14.55
CA ALA A 144 -13.01 29.46 -14.25
C ALA A 144 -13.57 28.44 -15.25
N ALA A 145 -13.30 28.63 -16.55
CA ALA A 145 -13.70 27.69 -17.59
C ALA A 145 -13.04 26.31 -17.40
N ALA A 146 -11.73 26.28 -17.11
CA ALA A 146 -10.98 25.04 -16.87
C ALA A 146 -11.52 24.24 -15.68
N LEU A 147 -11.99 24.92 -14.62
CA LEU A 147 -12.55 24.32 -13.42
C LEU A 147 -14.08 24.15 -13.46
N SER A 148 -14.71 24.40 -14.61
CA SER A 148 -16.18 24.34 -14.77
C SER A 148 -16.94 25.15 -13.73
N THR A 149 -16.43 26.34 -13.41
CA THR A 149 -17.00 27.27 -12.43
C THR A 149 -17.18 28.67 -13.04
N ARG A 150 -17.66 29.64 -12.26
CA ARG A 150 -17.95 31.00 -12.71
C ARG A 150 -16.77 31.95 -12.40
N ALA A 151 -16.45 32.85 -13.32
CA ALA A 151 -15.48 33.92 -13.09
C ALA A 151 -15.84 34.75 -11.85
N GLY A 152 -14.82 35.23 -11.14
CA GLY A 152 -14.98 35.96 -9.88
C GLY A 152 -15.25 35.08 -8.64
N THR A 153 -15.33 33.76 -8.79
CA THR A 153 -15.38 32.84 -7.65
C THR A 153 -14.11 32.98 -6.80
N PRO A 154 -14.22 33.12 -5.46
CA PRO A 154 -13.05 33.14 -4.59
C PRO A 154 -12.25 31.83 -4.70
N ALA A 155 -10.95 31.93 -4.91
CA ALA A 155 -10.07 30.80 -5.06
C ALA A 155 -8.72 31.05 -4.38
N PHE A 156 -7.93 29.99 -4.23
CA PHE A 156 -6.51 30.10 -3.90
C PHE A 156 -5.69 29.91 -5.18
N ARG A 157 -4.74 30.81 -5.42
CA ARG A 157 -3.70 30.67 -6.43
C ARG A 157 -2.42 30.21 -5.74
N ILE A 158 -1.83 29.15 -6.27
CA ILE A 158 -0.59 28.56 -5.76
C ILE A 158 0.39 28.53 -6.93
N GLU A 159 1.52 29.23 -6.81
CA GLU A 159 2.61 29.13 -7.78
C GLU A 159 3.79 28.43 -7.13
N ASN A 160 4.24 27.35 -7.77
CA ASN A 160 5.34 26.53 -7.30
C ASN A 160 6.44 26.49 -8.35
N ARG A 161 7.71 26.57 -7.91
CA ARG A 161 8.87 26.23 -8.71
C ARG A 161 9.26 24.79 -8.41
N LEU A 162 9.36 23.97 -9.46
CA LEU A 162 9.87 22.61 -9.39
C LEU A 162 11.37 22.65 -9.74
N LYS A 163 12.23 22.08 -8.90
CA LYS A 163 13.68 21.93 -9.15
C LYS A 163 14.04 20.48 -9.49
#